data_AF-A0A2U8HG31-F1
#
_entry.id   AF-A0A2U8HG31-F1
#
_cell.length_a   1.000
_cell.length_b   1.000
_cell.length_c   1.000
_cell.angle_alpha   90.00
_cell.angle_beta   90.00
_cell.angle_gamma   90.00
#
_symmetry.space_group_name_H-M   'P 1'
#
loop_
_entity.id
_entity.type
_entity.pdbx_description
1 polymer ?
#
loop_
_entity_poly.entity_id
_entity_poly.type
_entity_poly.pdbx_seq_one_letter_code
_entity_poly.pdbx_strand_id
1 'polypeptide(L)'
;MLTGYVPTEIINDIATDFDVLLNATDAGEYLGVERFMIAKPTKPGLLKKYFEEKNASPMYHRRDLDGFIGKLRAGVERSKAEDLLDIATASHRVRIPTERVVETILRNRLPLLAVDPAIARFPDFSVSPAVLREVIATDHHGTVRPTRAAKILGVNLRTIHSLMDTDVLKSCDIEELKSGRLPGVEAVTQLDRGAQPLPLEPRANMIFRRSDVL
;
A
#
# COMPACT_ATOMS: atom_id res chain seq x y z
N MET A 1 3.47 42.63 23.70
CA MET A 1 4.17 43.23 22.55
C MET A 1 4.59 42.10 21.63
N LEU A 2 4.08 42.03 20.39
CA LEU A 2 4.54 41.07 19.39
C LEU A 2 5.91 41.54 18.88
N THR A 3 6.97 40.94 19.37
CA THR A 3 8.35 41.20 18.91
C THR A 3 8.74 40.15 17.88
N GLY A 4 8.91 40.58 16.63
CA GLY A 4 9.49 39.77 15.56
C GLY A 4 8.74 39.94 14.24
N TYR A 5 9.12 40.96 13.46
CA TYR A 5 8.72 41.03 12.06
C TYR A 5 9.36 39.83 11.33
N VAL A 6 8.56 38.99 10.68
CA VAL A 6 9.09 37.88 9.90
C VAL A 6 9.85 38.47 8.70
N PRO A 7 11.15 38.18 8.52
CA PRO A 7 11.92 38.67 7.38
C PRO A 7 11.22 38.37 6.06
N THR A 8 11.20 39.35 5.16
CA THR A 8 10.57 39.21 3.83
C THR A 8 11.17 38.06 3.03
N GLU A 9 12.45 37.74 3.25
CA GLU A 9 13.12 36.57 2.67
C GLU A 9 12.45 35.25 3.08
N ILE A 10 12.14 35.09 4.38
CA ILE A 10 11.43 33.90 4.88
C ILE A 10 10.02 33.84 4.31
N ILE A 11 9.34 34.99 4.18
CA ILE A 11 7.99 35.05 3.57
C ILE A 11 8.05 34.66 2.09
N ASN A 12 9.07 35.12 1.35
CA ASN A 12 9.25 34.81 -0.06
C ASN A 12 9.66 33.36 -0.29
N ASP A 13 10.51 32.79 0.57
CA ASP A 13 10.88 31.37 0.51
C ASP A 13 9.65 30.49 0.75
N ILE A 14 8.83 30.82 1.75
CA ILE A 14 7.56 30.14 2.00
C ILE A 14 6.62 30.30 0.81
N ALA A 15 6.43 31.51 0.28
CA ALA A 15 5.55 31.74 -0.87
C ALA A 15 6.00 30.96 -2.12
N THR A 16 7.32 30.91 -2.36
CA THR A 16 7.91 30.16 -3.47
C THR A 16 7.72 28.65 -3.28
N ASP A 17 7.93 28.13 -2.07
CA ASP A 17 7.68 26.71 -1.76
C ASP A 17 6.22 26.33 -1.95
N PHE A 18 5.29 27.23 -1.66
CA PHE A 18 3.85 27.04 -1.88
C PHE A 18 3.46 27.05 -3.36
N ASP A 19 4.04 27.95 -4.17
CA ASP A 19 3.77 28.06 -5.61
C ASP A 19 4.21 26.81 -6.39
N VAL A 20 5.14 26.02 -5.84
CA VAL A 20 5.64 24.78 -6.45
C VAL A 20 4.85 23.55 -5.97
N LEU A 21 3.90 23.70 -5.05
CA LEU A 21 3.06 22.59 -4.60
C LEU A 21 2.03 22.20 -5.66
N LEU A 22 1.93 20.89 -5.90
CA LEU A 22 0.95 20.31 -6.82
C LEU A 22 -0.27 19.86 -6.04
N ASN A 23 -1.46 20.20 -6.52
CA ASN A 23 -2.69 19.59 -6.02
C ASN A 23 -2.79 18.12 -6.49
N ALA A 24 -3.80 17.38 -6.02
CA ALA A 24 -3.98 15.97 -6.39
C ALA A 24 -4.20 15.72 -7.90
N THR A 25 -4.76 16.68 -8.64
CA THR A 25 -4.94 16.57 -10.10
C THR A 25 -3.59 16.69 -10.78
N ASP A 26 -2.83 17.75 -10.49
CA ASP A 26 -1.54 18.02 -11.11
C ASP A 26 -0.51 16.94 -10.72
N ALA A 27 -0.55 16.45 -9.48
CA ALA A 27 0.25 15.31 -9.03
C ALA A 27 -0.12 14.02 -9.78
N GLY A 28 -1.41 13.83 -10.09
CA GLY A 28 -1.90 12.75 -10.94
C GLY A 28 -1.29 12.80 -12.34
N GLU A 29 -1.43 13.93 -13.01
CA GLU A 29 -0.84 14.17 -14.34
C GLU A 29 0.68 13.97 -14.33
N TYR A 30 1.35 14.45 -13.29
CA TYR A 30 2.78 14.30 -13.09
C TYR A 30 3.21 12.83 -13.02
N LEU A 31 2.47 12.02 -12.24
CA LEU A 31 2.72 10.58 -12.08
C LEU A 31 2.14 9.72 -13.23
N GLY A 32 1.37 10.31 -14.14
CA GLY A 32 0.67 9.61 -15.23
C GLY A 32 -0.54 8.80 -14.76
N VAL A 33 -1.20 9.19 -13.67
CA VAL A 33 -2.36 8.49 -13.11
C VAL A 33 -3.53 9.45 -12.89
N GLU A 34 -4.74 8.89 -12.82
CA GLU A 34 -5.91 9.72 -12.47
C GLU A 34 -5.83 10.25 -11.03
N ARG A 35 -6.41 11.43 -10.78
CA ARG A 35 -6.43 12.11 -9.47
C ARG A 35 -6.79 11.18 -8.32
N PHE A 36 -7.79 10.31 -8.48
CA PHE A 36 -8.25 9.42 -7.42
C PHE A 36 -7.18 8.37 -7.03
N MET A 37 -6.27 8.02 -7.95
CA MET A 37 -5.19 7.08 -7.70
C MET A 37 -4.11 7.67 -6.79
N ILE A 38 -3.96 8.99 -6.72
CA ILE A 38 -3.02 9.67 -5.80
C ILE A 38 -3.37 9.40 -4.33
N ALA A 39 -4.66 9.29 -4.02
CA ALA A 39 -5.10 9.00 -2.65
C ALA A 39 -4.65 7.60 -2.17
N LYS A 40 -4.46 6.65 -3.09
CA LYS A 40 -4.08 5.26 -2.76
C LYS A 40 -2.71 5.18 -2.08
N PRO A 41 -1.60 5.67 -2.66
CA PRO A 41 -0.31 5.71 -1.97
C PRO A 41 -0.24 6.79 -0.88
N THR A 42 -1.09 7.82 -0.92
CA THR A 42 -1.10 8.86 0.13
C THR A 42 -1.61 8.32 1.48
N LYS A 43 -2.70 7.55 1.50
CA LYS A 43 -3.30 7.00 2.74
C LYS A 43 -2.33 6.20 3.63
N PRO A 44 -1.54 5.26 3.09
CA PRO A 44 -0.54 4.52 3.86
C PRO A 44 0.77 5.31 4.07
N GLY A 45 0.85 6.58 3.65
CA GLY A 45 2.06 7.40 3.79
C GLY A 45 3.16 7.10 2.78
N LEU A 46 2.88 6.36 1.70
CA LEU A 46 3.84 6.14 0.61
C LEU A 46 4.11 7.42 -0.18
N LEU A 47 3.09 8.28 -0.29
CA LEU A 47 3.22 9.69 -0.69
C LEU A 47 2.94 10.59 0.51
N LYS A 48 3.85 11.53 0.77
CA LYS A 48 3.70 12.51 1.84
C LYS A 48 2.84 13.68 1.36
N LYS A 49 1.82 14.03 2.15
CA LYS A 49 1.12 15.32 1.98
C LYS A 49 1.96 16.42 2.59
N TYR A 50 1.94 17.59 1.99
CA TYR A 50 2.56 18.76 2.58
C TYR A 50 1.81 19.22 3.84
N PHE A 51 0.47 19.30 3.77
CA PHE A 51 -0.38 19.57 4.93
C PHE A 51 -0.93 18.29 5.54
N GLU A 52 -0.79 18.14 6.85
CA GLU A 52 -1.37 17.03 7.62
C GLU A 52 -2.83 17.29 8.03
N GLU A 53 -3.34 18.50 7.80
CA GLU A 53 -4.70 18.89 8.15
C GLU A 53 -5.75 18.03 7.42
N LYS A 54 -6.70 17.49 8.20
CA LYS A 54 -7.71 16.55 7.72
C LYS A 54 -8.66 17.13 6.65
N ASN A 55 -8.89 18.45 6.69
CA ASN A 55 -9.85 19.14 5.83
C ASN A 55 -9.20 19.96 4.72
N ALA A 56 -7.87 20.05 4.69
CA ALA A 56 -7.16 20.74 3.62
C ALA A 56 -7.15 19.91 2.34
N SER A 57 -7.22 20.59 1.19
CA SER A 57 -6.95 19.92 -0.08
C SER A 57 -5.51 19.39 -0.06
N PRO A 58 -5.29 18.11 -0.40
CA PRO A 58 -3.95 17.54 -0.33
C PRO A 58 -3.05 18.19 -1.38
N MET A 59 -1.93 18.72 -0.89
CA MET A 59 -0.86 19.33 -1.69
C MET A 59 0.41 18.49 -1.58
N TYR A 60 1.18 18.42 -2.66
CA TYR A 60 2.32 17.54 -2.82
C TYR A 60 3.52 18.30 -3.36
N HIS A 61 4.71 18.06 -2.80
CA HIS A 61 5.93 18.52 -3.42
C HIS A 61 6.32 17.61 -4.58
N ARG A 62 6.76 18.22 -5.69
CA ARG A 62 7.35 17.50 -6.82
C ARG A 62 8.50 16.58 -6.39
N ARG A 63 9.34 17.04 -5.45
CA ARG A 63 10.45 16.24 -4.88
C ARG A 63 9.98 14.92 -4.26
N ASP A 64 8.84 14.92 -3.58
CA ASP A 64 8.32 13.70 -2.94
C ASP A 64 7.72 12.74 -3.97
N LEU A 65 7.10 13.28 -5.03
CA LEU A 65 6.64 12.49 -6.18
C LEU A 65 7.82 11.86 -6.93
N ASP A 66 8.89 12.62 -7.16
CA ASP A 66 10.14 12.15 -7.76
C ASP A 66 10.80 11.09 -6.88
N GLY A 67 10.83 11.29 -5.57
CA GLY A 67 11.35 10.31 -4.61
C GLY A 67 10.55 9.00 -4.63
N PHE A 68 9.22 9.07 -4.78
CA PHE A 68 8.36 7.90 -4.91
C PHE A 68 8.64 7.12 -6.20
N ILE A 69 8.66 7.79 -7.36
CA ILE A 69 9.00 7.16 -8.64
C ILE A 69 10.43 6.62 -8.62
N GLY A 70 11.37 7.35 -8.02
CA GLY A 70 12.77 6.93 -7.87
C GLY A 70 12.91 5.60 -7.13
N LYS A 71 12.10 5.37 -6.09
CA LYS A 71 12.06 4.07 -5.39
C LYS A 71 11.59 2.93 -6.29
N LEU A 72 10.61 3.17 -7.17
CA LEU A 72 10.16 2.16 -8.14
C LEU A 72 11.23 1.91 -9.22
N ARG A 73 11.87 2.97 -9.73
CA ARG A 73 12.97 2.86 -10.70
C ARG A 73 14.14 2.07 -10.14
N ALA A 74 14.46 2.22 -8.86
CA ALA A 74 15.52 1.48 -8.19
C ALA A 74 15.24 -0.04 -8.10
N GLY A 75 13.98 -0.46 -8.24
CA GLY A 75 13.59 -1.87 -8.29
C GLY A 75 13.51 -2.45 -9.70
N VAL A 76 13.85 -1.67 -10.75
CA VAL A 76 13.78 -2.16 -12.13
C VAL A 76 14.96 -3.06 -12.44
N GLU A 77 14.66 -4.28 -12.87
CA GLU A 77 15.64 -5.29 -13.29
C GLU A 77 15.41 -5.69 -14.75
N ARG A 78 16.46 -6.22 -15.41
CA ARG A 78 16.32 -6.86 -16.72
C ARG A 78 15.74 -8.26 -16.54
N SER A 79 14.44 -8.35 -16.32
CA SER A 79 13.73 -9.63 -16.14
C SER A 79 13.30 -10.24 -17.48
N LYS A 80 13.33 -11.57 -17.56
CA LYS A 80 12.76 -12.37 -18.67
C LYS A 80 11.35 -12.92 -18.36
N ALA A 81 10.71 -12.46 -17.28
CA ALA A 81 9.39 -12.93 -16.93
C ALA A 81 8.40 -12.65 -18.08
N GLU A 82 7.71 -13.69 -18.54
CA GLU A 82 6.73 -13.58 -19.63
C GLU A 82 5.35 -13.10 -19.13
N ASP A 83 5.08 -13.22 -17.83
CA ASP A 83 3.77 -12.92 -17.22
C ASP A 83 3.69 -11.50 -16.62
N LEU A 84 4.29 -10.51 -17.27
CA LEU A 84 4.34 -9.15 -16.75
C LEU A 84 3.03 -8.39 -16.98
N LEU A 85 2.54 -7.74 -15.93
CA LEU A 85 1.39 -6.85 -15.98
C LEU A 85 1.75 -5.54 -15.29
N ASP A 86 1.16 -4.42 -15.72
CA ASP A 86 1.27 -3.17 -14.98
C ASP A 86 0.75 -3.34 -13.54
N ILE A 87 1.26 -2.53 -12.62
CA ILE A 87 0.96 -2.67 -11.18
C ILE A 87 -0.55 -2.64 -10.90
N ALA A 88 -1.34 -1.84 -11.61
CA ALA A 88 -2.78 -1.75 -11.40
C ALA A 88 -3.50 -3.03 -11.87
N THR A 89 -3.18 -3.52 -13.06
CA THR A 89 -3.74 -4.77 -13.59
C THR A 89 -3.30 -5.98 -12.77
N ALA A 90 -2.04 -6.03 -12.34
CA ALA A 90 -1.54 -7.06 -11.44
C ALA A 90 -2.31 -7.06 -10.11
N SER A 91 -2.54 -5.88 -9.52
CA SER A 91 -3.35 -5.66 -8.32
C SER A 91 -4.77 -6.24 -8.47
N HIS A 92 -5.45 -5.96 -9.58
CA HIS A 92 -6.75 -6.56 -9.88
C HIS A 92 -6.67 -8.09 -10.01
N ARG A 93 -5.65 -8.60 -10.69
CA ARG A 93 -5.44 -10.03 -10.96
C ARG A 93 -5.15 -10.86 -9.71
N VAL A 94 -4.48 -10.28 -8.72
CA VAL A 94 -4.23 -10.90 -7.40
C VAL A 94 -5.28 -10.54 -6.36
N ARG A 95 -6.24 -9.67 -6.70
CA ARG A 95 -7.33 -9.20 -5.83
C ARG A 95 -6.85 -8.45 -4.58
N ILE A 96 -5.76 -7.69 -4.69
CA ILE A 96 -5.16 -6.90 -3.60
C ILE A 96 -5.18 -5.43 -4.00
N PRO A 97 -5.53 -4.48 -3.10
CA PRO A 97 -5.53 -3.05 -3.42
C PRO A 97 -4.18 -2.56 -3.94
N THR A 98 -4.19 -1.61 -4.88
CA THR A 98 -2.99 -1.14 -5.58
C THR A 98 -1.95 -0.60 -4.60
N GLU A 99 -2.38 0.15 -3.59
CA GLU A 99 -1.53 0.68 -2.53
C GLU A 99 -0.78 -0.42 -1.75
N ARG A 100 -1.43 -1.55 -1.51
CA ARG A 100 -0.83 -2.70 -0.82
C ARG A 100 0.16 -3.42 -1.72
N VAL A 101 -0.16 -3.54 -3.02
CA VAL A 101 0.79 -4.09 -3.99
C VAL A 101 2.05 -3.22 -4.06
N VAL A 102 1.91 -1.90 -4.15
CA VAL A 102 3.04 -0.96 -4.17
C VAL A 102 3.85 -1.05 -2.87
N GLU A 103 3.19 -1.10 -1.71
CA GLU A 103 3.84 -1.31 -0.42
C GLU A 103 4.65 -2.61 -0.40
N THR A 104 4.05 -3.75 -0.79
CA THR A 104 4.72 -5.04 -0.86
C THR A 104 5.91 -5.02 -1.81
N ILE A 105 5.78 -4.38 -2.98
CA ILE A 105 6.87 -4.22 -3.96
C ILE A 105 8.03 -3.46 -3.32
N LEU A 106 7.77 -2.29 -2.73
CA LEU A 106 8.81 -1.44 -2.17
C LEU A 106 9.47 -2.06 -0.93
N ARG A 107 8.67 -2.68 -0.06
CA ARG A 107 9.14 -3.34 1.16
C ARG A 107 10.04 -4.52 0.85
N ASN A 108 9.63 -5.38 -0.08
CA ASN A 108 10.33 -6.62 -0.43
C ASN A 108 11.31 -6.46 -1.61
N ARG A 109 11.44 -5.24 -2.15
CA ARG A 109 12.23 -4.92 -3.34
C ARG A 109 11.96 -5.87 -4.49
N LEU A 110 10.69 -6.05 -4.80
CA LEU A 110 10.29 -6.97 -5.87
C LEU A 110 10.78 -6.46 -7.23
N PRO A 111 11.24 -7.36 -8.11
CA PRO A 111 11.73 -6.97 -9.42
C PRO A 111 10.61 -6.37 -10.25
N LEU A 112 10.85 -5.15 -10.73
CA LEU A 112 10.00 -4.45 -11.68
C LEU A 112 10.62 -4.48 -13.07
N LEU A 113 9.78 -4.35 -14.08
CA LEU A 113 10.21 -4.07 -15.45
C LEU A 113 9.64 -2.71 -15.87
N ALA A 114 10.44 -1.90 -16.55
CA ALA A 114 10.00 -0.73 -17.30
C ALA A 114 10.80 -0.67 -18.60
N VAL A 115 10.13 -0.27 -19.71
CA VAL A 115 10.77 -0.19 -21.04
C VAL A 115 11.91 0.83 -21.05
N ASP A 116 11.66 2.01 -20.50
CA ASP A 116 12.69 3.03 -20.26
C ASP A 116 12.60 3.54 -18.81
N PRO A 117 13.45 3.02 -17.91
CA PRO A 117 13.42 3.40 -16.51
C PRO A 117 13.72 4.88 -16.24
N ALA A 118 14.41 5.58 -17.16
CA ALA A 118 14.80 6.97 -16.94
C ALA A 118 13.61 7.94 -17.05
N ILE A 119 12.63 7.61 -17.90
CA ILE A 119 11.43 8.43 -18.13
C ILE A 119 10.14 7.75 -17.65
N ALA A 120 10.20 6.49 -17.20
CA ALA A 120 9.06 5.73 -16.72
C ALA A 120 8.25 6.49 -15.65
N ARG A 121 6.95 6.53 -15.88
CA ARG A 121 5.91 6.99 -14.95
C ARG A 121 5.25 5.78 -14.28
N PHE A 122 4.34 6.02 -13.33
CA PHE A 122 3.77 4.95 -12.53
C PHE A 122 3.13 3.80 -13.34
N PRO A 123 2.37 4.05 -14.44
CA PRO A 123 1.77 2.97 -15.23
C PRO A 123 2.76 2.12 -16.01
N ASP A 124 3.99 2.62 -16.23
CA ASP A 124 4.99 1.95 -17.06
C ASP A 124 5.71 0.82 -16.31
N PHE A 125 5.56 0.77 -14.98
CA PHE A 125 6.13 -0.28 -14.16
C PHE A 125 5.25 -1.53 -14.19
N SER A 126 5.87 -2.64 -14.56
CA SER A 126 5.25 -3.96 -14.62
C SER A 126 5.89 -4.92 -13.62
N VAL A 127 5.10 -5.88 -13.17
CA VAL A 127 5.48 -6.87 -12.16
C VAL A 127 4.82 -8.21 -12.47
N SER A 128 5.49 -9.31 -12.11
CA SER A 128 4.92 -10.65 -12.25
C SER A 128 3.85 -10.91 -11.17
N PRO A 129 2.59 -11.23 -11.55
CA PRO A 129 1.56 -11.64 -10.60
C PRO A 129 1.91 -12.94 -9.87
N ALA A 130 2.70 -13.83 -10.46
CA ALA A 130 3.16 -15.04 -9.79
C ALA A 130 4.05 -14.70 -8.59
N VAL A 131 5.08 -13.88 -8.81
CA VAL A 131 5.99 -13.39 -7.75
C VAL A 131 5.22 -12.63 -6.69
N LEU A 132 4.30 -11.74 -7.08
CA LEU A 132 3.45 -11.03 -6.12
C LEU A 132 2.65 -11.97 -5.24
N ARG A 133 2.01 -13.00 -5.80
CA ARG A 133 1.22 -13.96 -5.00
C ARG A 133 2.08 -14.74 -4.02
N GLU A 134 3.26 -15.17 -4.46
CA GLU A 134 4.19 -15.89 -3.61
C GLU A 134 4.65 -15.02 -2.45
N VAL A 135 5.12 -13.80 -2.74
CA VAL A 135 5.56 -12.85 -1.74
C VAL A 135 4.42 -12.56 -0.78
N ILE A 136 3.24 -12.17 -1.26
CA ILE A 136 2.07 -11.90 -0.40
C ILE A 136 1.70 -13.10 0.46
N ALA A 137 1.85 -14.34 -0.03
CA ALA A 137 1.63 -15.52 0.80
C ALA A 137 2.69 -15.68 1.91
N THR A 138 3.91 -15.20 1.71
CA THR A 138 5.05 -15.28 2.64
C THR A 138 5.28 -14.03 3.51
N ASP A 139 4.75 -12.86 3.11
CA ASP A 139 5.02 -11.51 3.62
C ASP A 139 4.35 -11.22 4.98
N HIS A 140 3.81 -12.24 5.64
CA HIS A 140 3.19 -12.10 6.96
C HIS A 140 4.23 -12.30 8.07
N HIS A 141 5.36 -11.59 8.12
CA HIS A 141 6.33 -11.68 9.24
C HIS A 141 6.78 -13.11 9.60
N GLY A 142 7.02 -13.95 8.59
CA GLY A 142 7.36 -15.34 8.82
C GLY A 142 6.21 -16.13 9.43
N THR A 143 4.96 -15.70 9.20
CA THR A 143 3.76 -16.39 9.65
C THR A 143 2.92 -16.92 8.47
N VAL A 144 2.15 -18.00 8.66
CA VAL A 144 1.26 -18.62 7.65
C VAL A 144 -0.21 -18.65 8.12
N ARG A 145 -1.17 -18.48 7.21
CA ARG A 145 -2.61 -18.50 7.57
C ARG A 145 -3.09 -19.92 7.92
N PRO A 146 -4.17 -20.12 8.71
CA PRO A 146 -4.83 -21.41 9.02
C PRO A 146 -4.94 -22.37 7.85
N THR A 147 -5.41 -21.85 6.71
CA THR A 147 -5.57 -22.65 5.49
C THR A 147 -4.25 -23.05 4.85
N ARG A 148 -3.19 -22.25 5.00
CA ARG A 148 -1.85 -22.58 4.51
C ARG A 148 -1.13 -23.54 5.46
N ALA A 149 -1.26 -23.35 6.77
CA ALA A 149 -0.73 -24.29 7.77
C ALA A 149 -1.34 -25.68 7.63
N ALA A 150 -2.66 -25.77 7.42
CA ALA A 150 -3.35 -27.03 7.11
C ALA A 150 -2.70 -27.77 5.93
N LYS A 151 -2.37 -27.05 4.85
CA LYS A 151 -1.68 -27.61 3.68
C LYS A 151 -0.24 -28.04 3.97
N ILE A 152 0.49 -27.28 4.78
CA ILE A 152 1.89 -27.58 5.12
C ILE A 152 1.96 -28.82 6.01
N LEU A 153 1.12 -28.89 7.04
CA LEU A 153 1.07 -30.01 8.00
C LEU A 153 0.31 -31.23 7.48
N GLY A 154 -0.36 -31.13 6.32
CA GLY A 154 -1.17 -32.22 5.78
C GLY A 154 -2.41 -32.54 6.62
N VAL A 155 -2.93 -31.59 7.39
CA VAL A 155 -4.10 -31.75 8.27
C VAL A 155 -5.27 -30.89 7.82
N ASN A 156 -6.46 -31.16 8.34
CA ASN A 156 -7.63 -30.33 8.05
C ASN A 156 -7.67 -29.06 8.93
N LEU A 157 -8.50 -28.09 8.54
CA LEU A 157 -8.61 -26.80 9.23
C LEU A 157 -9.13 -26.93 10.67
N ARG A 158 -9.99 -27.93 10.96
CA ARG A 158 -10.49 -28.18 12.32
C ARG A 158 -9.35 -28.60 13.25
N THR A 159 -8.46 -29.47 12.77
CA THR A 159 -7.26 -29.89 13.50
C THR A 159 -6.34 -28.72 13.77
N ILE A 160 -6.16 -27.79 12.80
CA ILE A 160 -5.42 -26.56 13.04
C ILE A 160 -6.03 -25.78 14.21
N HIS A 161 -7.34 -25.52 14.22
CA HIS A 161 -7.98 -24.81 15.33
C HIS A 161 -7.82 -25.54 16.67
N SER A 162 -7.96 -26.87 16.70
CA SER A 162 -7.72 -27.65 17.93
C SER A 162 -6.29 -27.54 18.43
N LEU A 163 -5.29 -27.48 17.54
CA LEU A 163 -3.88 -27.27 17.91
C LEU A 163 -3.62 -25.85 18.44
N MET A 164 -4.48 -24.89 18.11
CA MET A 164 -4.41 -23.53 18.64
C MET A 164 -5.04 -23.44 20.02
N ASP A 165 -6.20 -24.07 20.20
CA ASP A 165 -6.90 -24.13 21.49
C ASP A 165 -6.03 -24.82 22.55
N THR A 166 -5.14 -25.72 22.14
CA THR A 166 -4.18 -26.41 23.01
C THR A 166 -2.81 -25.74 23.09
N ASP A 167 -2.63 -24.55 22.50
CA ASP A 167 -1.38 -23.76 22.48
C ASP A 167 -0.17 -24.49 21.84
N VAL A 168 -0.42 -25.55 21.07
CA VAL A 168 0.62 -26.25 20.29
C VAL A 168 1.04 -25.39 19.10
N LEU A 169 0.08 -24.72 18.44
CA LEU A 169 0.33 -23.71 17.41
C LEU A 169 0.06 -22.33 17.99
N LYS A 170 1.10 -21.50 18.09
CA LYS A 170 0.96 -20.13 18.59
C LYS A 170 0.31 -19.23 17.55
N SER A 171 -0.80 -18.62 17.94
CA SER A 171 -1.41 -17.53 17.17
C SER A 171 -0.64 -16.23 17.41
N CYS A 172 -0.56 -15.42 16.36
CA CYS A 172 -0.08 -14.06 16.44
C CYS A 172 -1.14 -13.15 15.81
N ASP A 173 -1.48 -12.09 16.53
CA ASP A 173 -2.25 -11.00 15.96
C ASP A 173 -1.30 -10.19 15.08
N ILE A 174 -1.63 -10.08 13.80
CA ILE A 174 -0.93 -9.21 12.87
C ILE A 174 -1.88 -8.09 12.50
N GLU A 175 -1.42 -6.85 12.64
CA GLU A 175 -2.08 -5.70 12.05
C GLU A 175 -1.98 -5.79 10.53
N GLU A 176 -2.92 -6.50 9.91
CA GLU A 176 -3.14 -6.37 8.48
C GLU A 176 -3.76 -4.99 8.23
N LEU A 177 -3.03 -4.09 7.56
CA LEU A 177 -3.58 -2.85 7.01
C LEU A 177 -4.91 -3.18 6.32
N LYS A 178 -6.00 -2.63 6.87
CA LYS A 178 -7.38 -2.91 6.46
C LYS A 178 -7.47 -2.74 4.95
N SER A 179 -7.62 -3.85 4.22
CA SER A 179 -7.96 -3.82 2.81
C SER A 179 -9.30 -3.09 2.71
N GLY A 180 -9.30 -1.87 2.15
CA GLY A 180 -10.47 -1.00 2.03
C GLY A 180 -11.57 -1.52 1.11
N ARG A 181 -11.68 -2.85 0.91
CA ARG A 181 -12.90 -3.45 0.38
C ARG A 181 -13.97 -3.38 1.45
N LEU A 182 -14.69 -2.25 1.49
CA LEU A 182 -16.01 -2.21 2.09
C LEU A 182 -16.87 -3.29 1.40
N PRO A 183 -17.63 -4.10 2.17
CA PRO A 183 -18.52 -5.09 1.61
C PRO A 183 -19.70 -4.37 0.93
N GLY A 184 -19.74 -4.41 -0.40
CA GLY A 184 -20.92 -4.09 -1.21
C GLY A 184 -21.36 -2.62 -1.25
N VAL A 185 -22.12 -2.27 -2.29
CA VAL A 185 -22.75 -0.95 -2.48
C VAL A 185 -23.64 -0.56 -1.29
N GLU A 186 -24.22 -1.54 -0.59
CA GLU A 186 -25.06 -1.33 0.59
C GLU A 186 -24.34 -0.62 1.75
N ALA A 187 -23.07 -0.93 2.01
CA ALA A 187 -22.29 -0.29 3.09
C ALA A 187 -22.01 1.19 2.81
N VAL A 188 -21.89 1.57 1.53
CA VAL A 188 -21.71 2.97 1.11
C VAL A 188 -23.01 3.76 1.29
N THR A 189 -24.16 3.18 0.91
CA THR A 189 -25.47 3.81 1.14
C THR A 189 -25.87 3.95 2.61
N GLN A 190 -25.35 3.11 3.51
CA GLN A 190 -25.60 3.24 4.95
C GLN A 190 -24.75 4.35 5.60
N LEU A 191 -23.53 4.54 5.12
CA LEU A 191 -22.64 5.64 5.53
C LEU A 191 -23.21 7.02 5.15
N ASP A 192 -23.76 7.17 3.94
CA ASP A 192 -24.41 8.42 3.50
C ASP A 192 -25.68 8.77 4.30
N ARG A 193 -26.29 7.78 4.96
CA ARG A 193 -27.46 7.98 5.84
C ARG A 193 -27.09 8.25 7.30
N GLY A 194 -25.82 8.50 7.59
CA GLY A 194 -25.35 8.83 8.94
C GLY A 194 -25.24 7.63 9.88
N ALA A 195 -25.29 6.39 9.36
CA ALA A 195 -24.99 5.22 10.17
C ALA A 195 -23.49 5.19 10.47
N GLN A 196 -23.11 5.28 11.75
CA GLN A 196 -21.74 5.02 12.15
C GLN A 196 -21.44 3.54 11.87
N PRO A 197 -20.33 3.22 11.17
CA PRO A 197 -19.87 1.85 11.09
C PRO A 197 -19.70 1.33 12.51
N LEU A 198 -20.23 0.14 12.79
CA LEU A 198 -19.90 -0.56 14.02
C LEU A 198 -18.37 -0.56 14.17
N PRO A 199 -17.83 -0.31 15.37
CA PRO A 199 -16.39 -0.35 15.59
C PRO A 199 -15.93 -1.77 15.23
N LEU A 200 -15.40 -1.89 14.01
CA LEU A 200 -14.68 -3.08 13.61
C LEU A 200 -13.34 -3.00 14.34
N GLU A 201 -13.33 -3.60 15.52
CA GLU A 201 -12.14 -4.12 16.19
C GLU A 201 -11.16 -4.63 15.11
N PRO A 202 -9.84 -4.46 15.30
CA PRO A 202 -8.86 -5.01 14.36
C PRO A 202 -9.24 -6.46 14.06
N ARG A 203 -9.53 -6.78 12.78
CA ARG A 203 -9.66 -8.17 12.40
C ARG A 203 -8.26 -8.75 12.46
N ALA A 204 -7.94 -9.38 13.59
CA ALA A 204 -6.81 -10.27 13.73
C ALA A 204 -6.97 -11.37 12.66
N ASN A 205 -6.33 -11.16 11.51
CA ASN A 205 -6.05 -12.28 10.64
C ASN A 205 -4.95 -13.04 11.36
N MET A 206 -5.39 -14.15 11.95
CA MET A 206 -4.61 -15.03 12.79
C MET A 206 -3.62 -15.79 11.91
N ILE A 207 -2.32 -15.61 12.12
CA ILE A 207 -1.27 -16.14 11.25
C ILE A 207 -0.16 -16.75 12.14
N PHE A 208 0.33 -17.97 11.85
CA PHE A 208 1.29 -18.75 12.72
C PHE A 208 2.73 -18.58 12.32
N ARG A 209 3.70 -18.55 13.23
CA ARG A 209 5.13 -18.56 12.85
C ARG A 209 5.51 -19.81 12.06
N ARG A 210 6.25 -19.64 10.96
CA ARG A 210 6.71 -20.68 10.04
C ARG A 210 7.59 -21.71 10.74
N SER A 211 8.33 -21.31 11.78
CA SER A 211 9.09 -22.21 12.65
C SER A 211 8.24 -23.25 13.37
N ASP A 212 6.96 -22.95 13.58
CA ASP A 212 6.06 -23.77 14.39
C ASP A 212 5.28 -24.78 13.50
N VAL A 213 5.50 -24.71 12.18
CA VAL A 213 4.79 -25.48 11.14
C VAL A 213 5.78 -26.22 10.23
N LEU A 214 7.09 -26.13 10.51
CA LEU A 214 8.18 -26.80 9.77
C LEU A 214 8.86 -27.86 10.63
#